data_AF-A0A1F8MU56-F1
#
_entry.id   AF-A0A1F8MU56-F1
#
_cell.length_a   1.000
_cell.length_b   1.000
_cell.length_c   1.000
_cell.angle_alpha   90.00
_cell.angle_beta   90.00
_cell.angle_gamma   90.00
#
_symmetry.space_group_name_H-M   'P 1'
#
loop_
_entity.id
_entity.type
_entity.pdbx_description
1 polymer ?
#
loop_
_entity_poly.entity_id
_entity_poly.type
_entity_poly.pdbx_seq_one_letter_code
_entity_poly.pdbx_strand_id
1 'polypeptide(L)' 'MKRKQLRWDSEQIRALRQHLGFTQQQMADELGTRQQTISEWETGMYEPRGTSSTLLTMIAEKASFDYETTPARKTKPRKA' A
#
# COMPACT_ATOMS: atom_id res chain seq x y z
N MET A 1 -14.94 8.58 16.27
CA MET A 1 -14.43 8.96 14.93
C MET A 1 -14.26 7.69 14.09
N LYS A 2 -15.00 7.53 12.98
CA LYS A 2 -14.86 6.36 12.11
C LYS A 2 -13.56 6.50 11.32
N ARG A 3 -12.50 5.79 11.73
CA ARG A 3 -11.30 5.61 10.90
C ARG A 3 -11.76 4.89 9.62
N LYS A 4 -11.90 5.63 8.52
CA LYS A 4 -12.13 5.08 7.20
C LYS A 4 -10.98 4.10 6.97
N GLN A 5 -11.25 2.79 7.03
CA GLN A 5 -10.21 1.79 6.84
C GLN A 5 -9.77 1.86 5.38
N LEU A 6 -8.72 2.62 5.14
CA LEU A 6 -8.03 2.73 3.86
C LEU A 6 -7.42 1.36 3.58
N ARG A 7 -8.07 0.59 2.71
CA ARG A 7 -7.57 -0.71 2.28
C ARG A 7 -6.54 -0.48 1.18
N TRP A 8 -5.34 -0.94 1.44
CA TRP A 8 -4.25 -1.00 0.48
C TRP A 8 -4.20 -2.40 -0.08
N ASP A 9 -4.28 -2.54 -1.40
CA ASP A 9 -4.07 -3.82 -2.06
C ASP A 9 -2.60 -4.02 -2.50
N SER A 10 -2.30 -5.24 -2.95
CA SER A 10 -0.96 -5.63 -3.34
C SER A 10 -0.38 -4.80 -4.50
N GLU A 11 -1.23 -4.39 -5.45
CA GLU A 11 -0.84 -3.59 -6.61
C GLU A 11 -0.49 -2.17 -6.18
N GLN A 12 -1.30 -1.57 -5.31
CA GLN A 12 -1.08 -0.22 -4.77
C GLN A 12 0.18 -0.12 -3.93
N ILE A 13 0.45 -1.11 -3.08
CA ILE A 13 1.65 -1.15 -2.23
C ILE A 13 2.90 -1.25 -3.09
N ARG A 14 2.89 -2.14 -4.09
CA ARG A 14 3.99 -2.30 -5.03
C ARG A 14 4.21 -1.03 -5.86
N ALA A 15 3.13 -0.40 -6.33
CA ALA A 15 3.21 0.84 -7.11
C ALA A 15 3.78 1.99 -6.29
N LEU A 16 3.32 2.16 -5.04
CA LEU A 16 3.88 3.17 -4.12
C LEU A 16 5.37 2.95 -3.90
N ARG A 17 5.79 1.70 -3.63
CA ARG A 17 7.21 1.38 -3.45
C ARG A 17 8.04 1.73 -4.69
N GLN A 18 7.54 1.37 -5.88
CA GLN A 18 8.21 1.66 -7.14
C GLN A 18 8.28 3.16 -7.44
N HIS A 19 7.21 3.90 -7.14
CA HIS A 19 7.16 5.36 -7.26
C HIS A 19 8.22 6.05 -6.39
N LEU A 20 8.46 5.53 -5.18
CA LEU A 20 9.52 5.99 -4.29
C LEU A 20 10.93 5.54 -4.71
N GLY A 21 11.06 4.64 -5.69
CA GLY A 21 12.32 4.02 -6.06
C GLY A 21 12.89 3.09 -4.99
N PHE A 22 12.05 2.60 -4.08
CA PHE A 22 12.49 1.81 -2.92
C PHE A 22 12.59 0.32 -3.23
N THR A 23 13.56 -0.34 -2.60
CA THR A 23 13.56 -1.79 -2.41
C THR A 23 12.53 -2.20 -1.36
N GLN A 24 12.17 -3.49 -1.30
CA GLN A 24 11.24 -3.97 -0.26
C GLN A 24 11.83 -3.79 1.15
N GLN A 25 13.15 -3.84 1.31
CA GLN A 25 13.81 -3.55 2.59
C GLN A 25 13.66 -2.08 2.97
N GLN A 26 13.95 -1.13 2.06
CA GLN A 26 13.79 0.30 2.34
C GLN A 26 12.34 0.68 2.67
N MET A 27 11.38 0.10 1.95
CA MET A 27 9.96 0.25 2.28
C MET A 27 9.64 -0.26 3.69
N ALA A 28 10.22 -1.40 4.07
CA ALA A 28 10.04 -1.98 5.40
C ALA A 28 10.65 -1.10 6.49
N ASP A 29 11.83 -0.54 6.25
CA ASP A 29 12.53 0.36 7.17
C ASP A 29 11.71 1.64 7.39
N GLU A 30 11.17 2.25 6.32
CA GLU A 30 10.30 3.43 6.41
C GLU A 30 9.01 3.13 7.19
N LEU A 31 8.48 1.91 7.06
CA LEU A 31 7.25 1.48 7.74
C LEU A 31 7.49 0.88 9.13
N GLY A 32 8.75 0.72 9.57
CA GLY A 32 9.10 0.05 10.83
C GLY A 32 8.65 -1.41 10.89
N THR A 33 8.69 -2.13 9.77
CA THR A 33 8.31 -3.55 9.67
C THR A 33 9.44 -4.39 9.06
N ARG A 34 9.17 -5.67 8.76
CA ARG A 34 10.13 -6.59 8.13
C ARG A 34 9.95 -6.60 6.62
N GLN A 35 11.03 -6.82 5.86
CA GLN A 35 10.96 -6.96 4.40
C GLN A 35 10.01 -8.08 3.96
N GLN A 36 9.97 -9.19 4.70
CA GLN A 36 9.01 -10.28 4.45
C GLN A 36 7.55 -9.80 4.49
N THR A 37 7.21 -8.92 5.43
CA THR A 37 5.87 -8.32 5.53
C THR A 37 5.50 -7.56 4.24
N ILE A 38 6.44 -6.79 3.69
CA ILE A 38 6.23 -6.08 2.42
C ILE A 38 6.03 -7.06 1.27
N SER A 39 6.82 -8.14 1.22
CA SER A 39 6.65 -9.19 0.21
C SER A 39 5.27 -9.87 0.31
N GLU A 40 4.83 -10.21 1.52
CA GLU A 40 3.51 -10.81 1.77
C GLU A 40 2.37 -9.88 1.35
N TRP A 41 2.54 -8.57 1.54
CA TRP A 41 1.57 -7.58 1.05
C TRP A 41 1.58 -7.45 -0.48
N GLU A 42 2.75 -7.32 -1.10
CA GLU A 42 2.89 -7.18 -2.56
C GLU A 42 2.47 -8.43 -3.34
N THR A 43 2.47 -9.59 -2.69
CA THR A 43 1.97 -10.85 -3.25
C THR A 43 0.49 -11.10 -2.94
N GLY A 44 -0.13 -10.26 -2.10
CA GLY A 44 -1.53 -10.42 -1.68
C GLY A 44 -1.76 -11.59 -0.71
N MET A 45 -0.69 -12.15 -0.13
CA MET A 45 -0.78 -13.19 0.88
C MET A 45 -1.41 -12.65 2.18
N TYR A 46 -1.10 -11.39 2.50
CA TYR A 46 -1.69 -10.64 3.61
C TYR A 46 -1.98 -9.20 3.19
N GLU A 47 -2.92 -8.54 3.87
CA GLU A 47 -3.21 -7.12 3.69
C GLU A 47 -2.70 -6.33 4.91
N PRO A 48 -2.14 -5.11 4.71
CA PRO A 48 -1.80 -4.23 5.82
C PRO A 48 -3.06 -3.83 6.59
N ARG A 49 -2.97 -3.82 7.92
CA ARG A 49 -4.08 -3.45 8.81
C ARG A 49 -3.63 -2.40 9.84
N GLY A 50 -4.61 -1.68 10.38
CA GLY A 50 -4.41 -0.77 11.51
C GLY A 50 -3.37 0.32 11.22
N THR A 51 -2.30 0.35 12.02
CA THR A 51 -1.24 1.37 11.93
C THR A 51 -0.52 1.32 10.58
N SER A 52 -0.26 0.13 10.04
CA SER A 52 0.44 -0.01 8.75
C SER A 52 -0.32 0.63 7.59
N SER A 53 -1.65 0.47 7.54
CA SER A 53 -2.49 1.13 6.52
C SER A 53 -2.46 2.65 6.66
N THR A 54 -2.40 3.15 7.90
CA THR A 54 -2.27 4.59 8.18
C THR A 54 -0.91 5.11 7.71
N LEU A 55 0.18 4.39 8.00
CA LEU A 55 1.53 4.76 7.58
C LEU A 55 1.68 4.78 6.06
N LEU A 56 1.15 3.76 5.36
CA LEU A 56 1.13 3.74 3.89
C LEU A 56 0.41 4.96 3.30
N THR A 57 -0.72 5.34 3.90
CA THR A 57 -1.48 6.54 3.52
C THR A 57 -0.64 7.80 3.68
N MET A 58 0.03 7.99 4.83
CA MET A 58 0.88 9.16 5.08
C MET A 58 2.09 9.22 4.15
N ILE A 59 2.73 8.08 3.85
CA ILE A 59 3.85 8.01 2.91
C ILE A 59 3.38 8.38 1.50
N ALA A 60 2.24 7.86 1.07
CA ALA A 60 1.66 8.17 -0.24
C ALA A 60 1.34 9.66 -0.38
N GLU A 61 0.72 10.27 0.63
CA GLU A 61 0.44 11.71 0.66
C GLU A 61 1.72 12.54 0.62
N LYS A 62 2.73 12.18 1.42
CA LYS A 62 4.04 12.86 1.43
C LYS A 62 4.75 12.75 0.07
N ALA A 63 4.58 11.63 -0.63
CA ALA A 63 5.16 11.38 -1.94
C ALA A 63 4.35 11.94 -3.11
N SER A 64 3.22 12.62 -2.83
CA SER A 64 2.24 13.02 -3.84
C SER A 64 1.88 11.89 -4.80
N PHE A 65 1.83 10.66 -4.27
CA PHE A 65 1.46 9.47 -5.02
C PHE A 65 -0.05 9.47 -5.21
N ASP A 66 -0.51 9.26 -6.44
CA ASP A 66 -1.94 9.14 -6.72
C ASP A 66 -2.38 7.70 -6.43
N TYR A 67 -3.27 7.51 -5.47
CA TYR A 67 -3.77 6.21 -5.05
C TYR A 67 -5.28 6.24 -4.86
N GLU A 68 -5.96 5.34 -5.57
CA GLU A 68 -7.41 5.18 -5.45
C GLU A 68 -7.76 4.52 -4.11
N THR A 69 -8.19 5.32 -3.13
CA THR A 69 -8.68 4.85 -1.83
C THR A 69 -10.03 4.17 -1.97
N THR A 70 -10.06 3.03 -2.65
CA THR A 70 -11.31 2.37 -3.05
C THR A 70 -12.02 1.87 -1.79
N PRO A 71 -13.23 2.36 -1.44
CA PRO A 71 -14.09 1.65 -0.53
C PRO A 71 -14.68 0.47 -1.31
N ALA A 72 -13.95 -0.64 -1.40
CA ALA A 72 -14.42 -1.92 -1.94
C ALA A 72 -15.21 -1.85 -3.28
N ARG A 73 -14.51 -1.80 -4.42
CA ARG A 73 -14.87 -2.49 -5.69
C ARG A 73 -13.77 -2.24 -6.72
N LYS A 74 -12.99 -3.28 -7.04
CA LYS A 74 -12.19 -3.30 -8.26
C LYS A 74 -13.15 -3.36 -9.45
N THR A 75 -13.35 -2.26 -10.18
CA THR A 75 -13.68 -2.33 -11.61
C THR A 75 -12.36 -2.34 -12.36
N LYS A 76 -11.88 -3.54 -12.70
CA LYS A 76 -10.85 -3.69 -13.74
C LYS A 76 -11.38 -3.01 -15.02
N PRO A 77 -10.62 -2.16 -15.73
CA PRO A 77 -10.99 -1.83 -17.09
C PRO A 77 -10.85 -3.12 -17.90
N ARG A 78 -11.97 -3.60 -18.47
CA ARG A 78 -11.94 -4.60 -19.54
C ARG A 78 -11.08 -4.00 -20.65
N LYS A 79 -9.89 -4.58 -20.89
CA LYS A 79 -9.20 -4.36 -22.16
C LYS A 79 -10.09 -4.96 -23.26
N ALA A 80 -10.26 -4.17 -24.32
CA ALA A 80 -11.08 -4.44 -25.50
C ALA A 80 -10.60 -5.68 -26.27
#